data_AF-F0R4L1-F1
#
_entry.id   AF-F0R4L1-F1
#
_cell.length_a   1.000
_cell.length_b   1.000
_cell.length_c   1.000
_cell.angle_alpha   90.00
_cell.angle_beta   90.00
_cell.angle_gamma   90.00
#
_symmetry.space_group_name_H-M   'P 1'
#
loop_
_entity.id
_entity.type
_entity.pdbx_description
1 polymer ?
#
loop_
_entity_poly.entity_id
_entity_poly.type
_entity_poly.pdbx_seq_one_letter_code
_entity_poly.pdbx_strand_id
1 'polypeptide(L)'
;MLSDKLNNVDYRWFLVRTKPGHEPELCARIEREKDKLRNILEVYYPTHTKVYVRLGDNEQRLPLFDGYVFVLATQSALVEFLRDNCSDAYIRYNRKRTEEEKATPCTIPESQMRAFRDYNENYADKVIVLERPYSDYAFNAKEGEANEIVRVVDGPLAGQEGYICRFHRKKGLVFRVQGMVPGSWLTVTYPNASDLHVVRLHNAEGDRLSIGTEKGRAVDLLVGILQACGYGERTQPMLYELMERLAVDLSLTNLCRELDKKGAKTLGSRLARLTTKEAELLINLARYEHDTPGYVKENWQKILLRSFLTPTSGTELEEGKNEVELQHKNFTEIIRRVDITEEVYYPSRQEDGQITTTYYAHIASLPPLSRGERAVTEQSNPSPLMGRAGEGLEGQGFIFFANWNDFLREYFLTAGKANEKLVSGGVQTIRNEATNTEKLIESFRNYAPTLYKVLTDADSAVKAVQDFKVGKDTLNVFAIRSSVQEKDAAKDKLIQTCVRICKEINTTNHLAVWRRYLRTVWLHY
;
A
#
# COMPACT_ATOMS: atom_id res chain seq x y z
N MET A 1 57.31 1.23 -27.93
CA MET A 1 56.32 0.46 -27.13
C MET A 1 56.12 1.18 -25.80
N LEU A 2 55.06 1.99 -25.67
CA LEU A 2 54.70 2.61 -24.40
C LEU A 2 54.02 1.54 -23.53
N SER A 3 54.68 1.12 -22.47
CA SER A 3 54.09 0.29 -21.42
C SER A 3 52.86 1.00 -20.87
N ASP A 4 51.72 0.32 -20.87
CA ASP A 4 50.42 0.81 -20.42
C ASP A 4 50.45 1.08 -18.91
N LYS A 5 50.85 2.31 -18.52
CA LYS A 5 51.09 2.71 -17.11
C LYS A 5 49.85 2.59 -16.22
N LEU A 6 48.65 2.51 -16.79
CA LEU A 6 47.39 2.38 -16.06
C LEU A 6 47.21 0.99 -15.41
N ASN A 7 47.81 -0.07 -15.96
CA ASN A 7 47.63 -1.44 -15.46
C ASN A 7 48.41 -1.75 -14.16
N ASN A 8 49.29 -0.83 -13.72
CA ASN A 8 50.24 -1.06 -12.62
C ASN A 8 49.91 -0.32 -11.32
N VAL A 9 48.92 0.58 -11.30
CA VAL A 9 48.66 1.47 -10.13
C VAL A 9 47.21 1.52 -9.66
N ASP A 10 46.26 1.05 -10.46
CA ASP A 10 44.84 1.12 -10.11
C ASP A 10 44.36 -0.21 -9.51
N TYR A 11 43.95 -0.18 -8.24
CA TYR A 11 43.40 -1.34 -7.55
C TYR A 11 41.94 -1.55 -7.92
N ARG A 12 41.63 -2.74 -8.44
CA ARG A 12 40.27 -3.12 -8.84
C ARG A 12 39.95 -4.52 -8.37
N TRP A 13 38.66 -4.77 -8.13
CA TRP A 13 38.18 -6.13 -7.93
C TRP A 13 38.09 -6.85 -9.26
N PHE A 14 38.93 -7.86 -9.45
CA PHE A 14 38.92 -8.75 -10.61
C PHE A 14 38.12 -10.01 -10.33
N LEU A 15 37.35 -10.45 -11.32
CA LEU A 15 36.67 -11.74 -11.29
C LEU A 15 37.58 -12.84 -11.87
N VAL A 16 37.97 -13.80 -11.04
CA VAL A 16 38.82 -14.96 -11.38
C VAL A 16 37.96 -16.22 -11.45
N ARG A 17 38.17 -17.03 -12.50
CA ARG A 17 37.55 -18.34 -12.65
C ARG A 17 38.49 -19.42 -12.16
N THR A 18 37.94 -20.43 -11.50
CA THR A 18 38.64 -21.67 -11.14
C THR A 18 37.70 -22.87 -11.36
N LYS A 19 38.19 -24.08 -11.09
CA LYS A 19 37.36 -25.29 -11.11
C LYS A 19 36.32 -25.21 -9.98
N PRO A 20 35.05 -25.52 -10.24
CA PRO A 20 34.02 -25.64 -9.20
C PRO A 20 34.50 -26.44 -7.98
N GLY A 21 34.35 -25.89 -6.79
CA GLY A 21 34.79 -26.49 -5.52
C GLY A 21 36.25 -26.26 -5.13
N HIS A 22 37.07 -25.62 -5.97
CA HIS A 22 38.48 -25.30 -5.70
C HIS A 22 38.71 -23.83 -5.27
N GLU A 23 37.64 -23.06 -5.06
CA GLU A 23 37.71 -21.66 -4.61
C GLU A 23 38.46 -21.52 -3.27
N PRO A 24 38.22 -22.36 -2.25
CA PRO A 24 38.94 -22.25 -0.97
C PRO A 24 40.46 -22.46 -1.14
N GLU A 25 40.87 -23.38 -2.01
CA GLU A 25 42.28 -23.67 -2.27
C GLU A 25 42.97 -22.49 -2.96
N LEU A 26 42.31 -21.88 -3.96
CA LEU A 26 42.81 -20.69 -4.64
C LEU A 26 42.90 -19.50 -3.68
N CYS A 27 41.88 -19.28 -2.84
CA CYS A 27 41.89 -18.19 -1.86
C CYS A 27 42.98 -18.37 -0.81
N ALA A 28 43.13 -19.58 -0.26
CA ALA A 28 44.19 -19.88 0.72
C ALA A 28 45.60 -19.70 0.13
N ARG A 29 45.78 -19.99 -1.17
CA ARG A 29 47.04 -19.77 -1.87
C ARG A 29 47.33 -18.28 -2.08
N ILE A 30 46.33 -17.51 -2.49
CA ILE A 30 46.45 -16.05 -2.63
C ILE A 30 46.79 -15.42 -1.28
N GLU A 31 46.07 -15.78 -0.21
CA GLU A 31 46.31 -15.25 1.14
C GLU A 31 47.71 -15.57 1.67
N ARG A 32 48.27 -16.73 1.33
CA ARG A 32 49.64 -17.11 1.74
C ARG A 32 50.73 -16.32 1.01
N GLU A 33 50.51 -16.00 -0.26
CA GLU A 33 51.55 -15.43 -1.13
C GLU A 33 51.39 -13.91 -1.32
N LYS A 34 50.27 -13.30 -0.89
CA LYS A 34 50.02 -11.86 -1.05
C LYS A 34 51.05 -10.97 -0.36
N ASP A 35 51.63 -11.41 0.77
CA ASP A 35 52.67 -10.63 1.46
C ASP A 35 53.99 -10.59 0.67
N LYS A 36 54.24 -11.60 -0.18
CA LYS A 36 55.42 -11.66 -1.05
C LYS A 36 55.18 -10.93 -2.36
N LEU A 37 53.93 -10.89 -2.82
CA LEU A 37 53.50 -10.29 -4.07
C LEU A 37 52.81 -8.95 -3.78
N ARG A 38 53.61 -7.87 -3.80
CA ARG A 38 53.08 -6.51 -3.67
C ARG A 38 51.96 -6.27 -4.70
N ASN A 39 50.92 -5.53 -4.29
CA ASN A 39 49.75 -5.15 -5.10
C ASN A 39 48.62 -6.19 -5.26
N ILE A 40 48.52 -7.17 -4.35
CA ILE A 40 47.30 -7.95 -4.09
C ILE A 40 46.87 -7.67 -2.64
N LEU A 41 45.64 -7.19 -2.45
CA LEU A 41 45.17 -6.71 -1.12
C LEU A 41 44.20 -7.68 -0.46
N GLU A 42 43.17 -8.09 -1.20
CA GLU A 42 42.07 -8.90 -0.67
C GLU A 42 41.66 -9.98 -1.65
N VAL A 43 41.21 -11.11 -1.11
CA VAL A 43 40.52 -12.15 -1.88
C VAL A 43 39.22 -12.53 -1.18
N TYR A 44 38.20 -12.82 -1.97
CA TYR A 44 36.87 -13.17 -1.49
C TYR A 44 36.24 -14.22 -2.40
N TYR A 45 35.56 -15.20 -1.82
CA TYR A 45 34.80 -16.20 -2.55
C TYR A 45 33.44 -16.45 -1.86
N PRO A 46 32.32 -16.37 -2.60
CA PRO A 46 30.98 -16.45 -2.02
C PRO A 46 30.52 -17.91 -1.84
N THR A 47 30.15 -18.29 -0.60
CA THR A 47 29.73 -19.68 -0.28
C THR A 47 28.28 -19.81 0.20
N HIS A 48 27.68 -18.71 0.67
CA HIS A 48 26.40 -18.72 1.38
C HIS A 48 25.18 -18.67 0.45
N THR A 49 25.26 -18.02 -0.71
CA THR A 49 24.18 -18.01 -1.70
C THR A 49 24.07 -19.36 -2.37
N LYS A 50 22.98 -20.09 -2.11
CA LYS A 50 22.72 -21.42 -2.66
C LYS A 50 21.44 -21.45 -3.48
N VAL A 51 21.43 -22.26 -4.53
CA VAL A 51 20.26 -22.53 -5.38
C VAL A 51 19.94 -24.02 -5.41
N TYR A 52 18.68 -24.34 -5.63
CA TYR A 52 18.26 -25.72 -5.89
C TYR A 52 18.62 -26.08 -7.34
N VAL A 53 19.39 -27.13 -7.49
CA VAL A 53 19.78 -27.68 -8.79
C VAL A 53 19.20 -29.09 -8.87
N ARG A 54 18.40 -29.34 -9.91
CA ARG A 54 17.88 -30.67 -10.21
C ARG A 54 18.89 -31.41 -11.09
N LEU A 55 19.49 -32.47 -10.54
CA LEU A 55 20.42 -33.38 -11.23
C LEU A 55 19.75 -34.76 -11.31
N GLY A 56 19.08 -35.03 -12.43
CA GLY A 56 18.23 -36.22 -12.59
C GLY A 56 17.00 -36.16 -11.67
N ASP A 57 16.76 -37.22 -10.90
CA ASP A 57 15.65 -37.30 -9.93
C ASP A 57 15.99 -36.66 -8.56
N ASN A 58 17.24 -36.22 -8.35
CA ASN A 58 17.68 -35.65 -7.09
C ASN A 58 17.75 -34.11 -7.17
N GLU A 59 17.22 -33.46 -6.14
CA GLU A 59 17.32 -32.02 -5.95
C GLU A 59 18.37 -31.72 -4.88
N GLN A 60 19.40 -30.93 -5.22
CA GLN A 60 20.50 -30.60 -4.31
C GLN A 60 20.65 -29.07 -4.20
N ARG A 61 21.08 -28.59 -3.02
CA ARG A 61 21.36 -27.17 -2.78
C ARG A 61 22.84 -26.89 -3.01
N LEU A 62 23.19 -26.26 -4.11
CA LEU A 62 24.57 -25.95 -4.50
C LEU A 62 24.86 -24.44 -4.42
N PRO A 63 26.11 -24.01 -4.14
CA PRO A 63 26.49 -22.61 -4.24
C PRO A 63 26.17 -22.05 -5.63
N LEU A 64 25.52 -20.88 -5.69
CA LEU A 64 25.17 -20.23 -6.95
C LEU A 64 26.41 -19.76 -7.72
N PHE A 65 27.45 -19.37 -7.00
CA PHE A 65 28.65 -18.73 -7.54
C PHE A 65 29.84 -19.67 -7.54
N ASP A 66 29.61 -20.91 -7.95
CA ASP A 66 30.63 -21.94 -8.04
C ASP A 66 31.65 -21.65 -9.16
N GLY A 67 32.93 -21.88 -8.88
CA GLY A 67 34.07 -21.60 -9.76
C GLY A 67 34.46 -20.12 -9.84
N TYR A 68 34.08 -19.27 -8.88
CA TYR A 68 34.35 -17.83 -8.91
C TYR A 68 35.08 -17.34 -7.64
N VAL A 69 36.15 -16.57 -7.86
CA VAL A 69 36.91 -15.88 -6.81
C VAL A 69 37.09 -14.42 -7.21
N PHE A 70 36.95 -13.50 -6.26
CA PHE A 70 37.17 -12.08 -6.47
C PHE A 70 38.46 -11.64 -5.80
N VAL A 71 39.28 -10.88 -6.52
CA VAL A 71 40.60 -10.44 -6.03
C VAL A 71 40.76 -8.95 -6.21
N LEU A 72 41.02 -8.22 -5.13
CA LEU A 72 41.38 -6.80 -5.16
C LEU A 72 42.89 -6.68 -5.38
N ALA A 73 43.29 -6.26 -6.57
CA ALA A 73 44.69 -6.20 -6.97
C ALA A 73 44.93 -5.15 -8.06
N THR A 74 46.20 -4.97 -8.47
CA THR A 74 46.52 -4.44 -9.80
C THR A 74 46.54 -5.58 -10.83
N GLN A 75 46.21 -5.28 -12.09
CA GLN A 75 46.06 -6.32 -13.11
C GLN A 75 47.37 -7.10 -13.33
N SER A 76 48.50 -6.40 -13.41
CA SER A 76 49.81 -7.01 -13.66
C SER A 76 50.21 -8.01 -12.57
N ALA A 77 50.01 -7.65 -11.30
CA ALA A 77 50.33 -8.52 -10.16
C ALA A 77 49.46 -9.79 -10.16
N LEU A 78 48.17 -9.65 -10.46
CA LEU A 78 47.27 -10.80 -10.53
C LEU A 78 47.59 -11.75 -11.69
N VAL A 79 47.92 -11.21 -12.87
CA VAL A 79 48.30 -12.03 -14.04
C VAL A 79 49.59 -12.80 -13.77
N GLU A 80 50.60 -12.14 -13.19
CA GLU A 80 51.87 -12.77 -12.80
C GLU A 80 51.65 -13.87 -11.77
N PHE A 81 50.88 -13.60 -10.72
CA PHE A 81 50.54 -14.60 -9.71
C PHE A 81 49.87 -15.83 -10.31
N LEU A 82 48.81 -15.65 -11.12
CA LEU A 82 48.05 -16.76 -11.69
C LEU A 82 48.91 -17.61 -12.62
N ARG A 83 49.74 -16.99 -13.47
CA ARG A 83 50.65 -17.69 -14.38
C ARG A 83 51.64 -18.57 -13.61
N ASP A 84 52.21 -18.05 -12.53
CA ASP A 84 53.33 -18.71 -11.85
C ASP A 84 52.87 -19.71 -10.78
N ASN A 85 51.64 -19.57 -10.26
CA ASN A 85 51.16 -20.33 -9.10
C ASN A 85 49.89 -21.17 -9.35
N CYS A 86 49.12 -20.89 -10.41
CA CYS A 86 47.78 -21.46 -10.61
C CYS A 86 47.46 -21.75 -12.10
N SER A 87 47.81 -22.94 -12.60
CA SER A 87 47.54 -23.33 -13.99
C SER A 87 46.04 -23.38 -14.35
N ASP A 88 45.18 -23.60 -13.35
CA ASP A 88 43.76 -23.89 -13.55
C ASP A 88 42.86 -22.68 -13.25
N ALA A 89 43.44 -21.50 -13.03
CA ALA A 89 42.71 -20.28 -12.71
C ALA A 89 43.08 -19.13 -13.66
N TYR A 90 42.07 -18.34 -14.07
CA TYR A 90 42.27 -17.24 -15.02
C TYR A 90 41.32 -16.07 -14.76
N ILE A 91 41.76 -14.85 -15.12
CA ILE A 91 40.91 -13.66 -15.05
C ILE A 91 39.81 -13.75 -16.10
N ARG A 92 38.57 -13.48 -15.71
CA ARG A 92 37.44 -13.37 -16.64
C ARG A 92 37.53 -12.05 -17.40
N TYR A 93 37.43 -12.12 -18.72
CA TYR A 93 37.35 -10.94 -19.59
C TYR A 93 35.91 -10.70 -20.05
N ASN A 94 35.57 -9.42 -20.25
CA ASN A 94 34.29 -9.02 -20.81
C ASN A 94 34.18 -9.47 -22.27
N ARG A 95 32.96 -9.81 -22.70
CA ARG A 95 32.69 -10.17 -24.10
C ARG A 95 32.89 -8.94 -24.97
N LYS A 96 33.74 -9.05 -26.00
CA LYS A 96 33.92 -8.03 -27.03
C LYS A 96 32.59 -7.81 -27.78
N ARG A 97 32.22 -6.55 -28.01
CA ARG A 97 31.02 -6.18 -28.79
C ARG A 97 31.33 -5.99 -30.27
N THR A 98 32.57 -5.63 -30.60
CA THR A 98 33.08 -5.49 -31.97
C THR A 98 34.44 -6.17 -32.09
N GLU A 99 34.86 -6.52 -33.30
CA GLU A 99 36.16 -7.18 -33.54
C GLU A 99 37.36 -6.29 -33.16
N GLU A 100 37.19 -4.97 -33.29
CA GLU A 100 38.19 -3.94 -32.99
C GLU A 100 38.37 -3.69 -31.49
N GLU A 101 37.43 -4.13 -30.65
CA GLU A 101 37.47 -3.91 -29.21
C GLU A 101 38.52 -4.82 -28.55
N LYS A 102 39.35 -4.23 -27.68
CA LYS A 102 40.28 -5.00 -26.85
C LYS A 102 39.50 -5.70 -25.74
N ALA A 103 39.85 -6.96 -25.47
CA ALA A 103 39.27 -7.68 -24.35
C ALA A 103 39.69 -6.98 -23.04
N THR A 104 38.71 -6.51 -22.27
CA THR A 104 38.96 -5.87 -20.97
C THR A 104 38.66 -6.84 -19.83
N PRO A 105 39.47 -6.84 -18.76
CA PRO A 105 39.18 -7.68 -17.61
C PRO A 105 37.85 -7.26 -16.97
N CYS A 106 37.09 -8.25 -16.50
CA CYS A 106 35.87 -8.03 -15.75
C CYS A 106 36.25 -7.46 -14.38
N THR A 107 36.00 -6.16 -14.20
CA THR A 107 36.29 -5.43 -12.97
C THR A 107 35.00 -4.99 -12.30
N ILE A 108 34.95 -5.06 -10.97
CA ILE A 108 33.77 -4.79 -10.17
C ILE A 108 34.00 -3.50 -9.37
N PRO A 109 33.09 -2.52 -9.44
CA PRO A 109 33.17 -1.33 -8.59
C PRO A 109 33.19 -1.70 -7.10
N GLU A 110 33.97 -0.98 -6.30
CA GLU A 110 34.08 -1.19 -4.85
C GLU A 110 32.71 -1.13 -4.14
N SER A 111 31.88 -0.13 -4.48
CA SER A 111 30.52 -0.01 -3.93
C SER A 111 29.67 -1.25 -4.23
N GLN A 112 29.81 -1.81 -5.43
CA GLN A 112 29.11 -3.01 -5.84
C GLN A 112 29.63 -4.26 -5.10
N MET A 113 30.95 -4.40 -5.00
CA MET A 113 31.55 -5.52 -4.28
C MET A 113 31.13 -5.52 -2.81
N ARG A 114 31.11 -4.34 -2.18
CA ARG A 114 30.67 -4.19 -0.80
C ARG A 114 29.22 -4.65 -0.61
N ALA A 115 28.31 -4.19 -1.47
CA ALA A 115 26.91 -4.59 -1.42
C ALA A 115 26.72 -6.11 -1.68
N PHE A 116 27.48 -6.68 -2.62
CA PHE A 116 27.45 -8.10 -2.92
C PHE A 116 27.97 -8.96 -1.76
N ARG A 117 29.08 -8.56 -1.13
CA ARG A 117 29.62 -9.21 0.07
C ARG A 117 28.64 -9.13 1.23
N ASP A 118 28.11 -7.95 1.51
CA ASP A 118 27.13 -7.75 2.58
C ASP A 118 25.91 -8.67 2.39
N TYR A 119 25.35 -8.70 1.17
CA TYR A 119 24.28 -9.65 0.81
C TYR A 119 24.65 -11.10 1.13
N ASN A 120 25.78 -11.56 0.60
CA ASN A 120 26.15 -12.96 0.69
C ASN A 120 26.47 -13.39 2.13
N GLU A 121 27.12 -12.53 2.92
CA GLU A 121 27.52 -12.88 4.28
C GLU A 121 26.38 -12.75 5.29
N ASN A 122 25.43 -11.83 5.09
CA ASN A 122 24.43 -11.50 6.11
C ASN A 122 22.99 -11.95 5.79
N TYR A 123 22.68 -12.25 4.51
CA TYR A 123 21.30 -12.43 4.04
C TYR A 123 21.05 -13.67 3.19
N ALA A 124 22.08 -14.24 2.58
CA ALA A 124 21.92 -15.32 1.60
C ALA A 124 21.27 -16.60 2.15
N ASP A 125 21.33 -16.83 3.47
CA ASP A 125 20.67 -17.93 4.16
C ASP A 125 19.19 -17.66 4.48
N LYS A 126 18.78 -16.39 4.48
CA LYS A 126 17.42 -15.93 4.80
C LYS A 126 16.53 -15.77 3.57
N VAL A 127 17.12 -15.75 2.37
CA VAL A 127 16.39 -15.54 1.11
C VAL A 127 16.56 -16.71 0.14
N ILE A 128 15.63 -16.81 -0.81
CA ILE A 128 15.66 -17.80 -1.89
C ILE A 128 15.84 -17.05 -3.21
N VAL A 129 16.83 -17.44 -4.01
CA VAL A 129 17.02 -16.88 -5.35
C VAL A 129 15.93 -17.41 -6.28
N LEU A 130 15.32 -16.51 -7.05
CA LEU A 130 14.23 -16.79 -7.96
C LEU A 130 14.72 -16.83 -9.40
N GLU A 131 14.15 -17.73 -10.21
CA GLU A 131 14.53 -17.92 -11.61
C GLU A 131 14.00 -16.81 -12.53
N ARG A 132 12.83 -16.25 -12.21
CA ARG A 132 12.20 -15.23 -13.04
C ARG A 132 12.79 -13.84 -12.76
N PRO A 133 12.82 -12.96 -13.77
CA PRO A 133 13.24 -11.57 -13.56
C PRO A 133 12.29 -10.85 -12.60
N TYR A 134 12.82 -9.87 -11.87
CA TYR A 134 12.08 -9.11 -10.85
C TYR A 134 10.78 -8.49 -11.37
N SER A 135 10.78 -8.00 -12.62
CA SER A 135 9.61 -7.40 -13.27
C SER A 135 8.41 -8.33 -13.36
N ASP A 136 8.62 -9.64 -13.48
CA ASP A 136 7.53 -10.62 -13.58
C ASP A 136 6.71 -10.70 -12.29
N TYR A 137 7.29 -10.27 -11.16
CA TYR A 137 6.64 -10.28 -9.86
C TYR A 137 5.85 -9.00 -9.57
N ALA A 138 5.88 -8.01 -10.47
CA ALA A 138 4.99 -6.84 -10.37
C ALA A 138 3.51 -7.25 -10.52
N PHE A 139 3.22 -8.35 -11.21
CA PHE A 139 1.86 -8.84 -11.44
C PHE A 139 1.68 -10.27 -10.94
N ASN A 140 0.50 -10.58 -10.42
CA ASN A 140 0.10 -11.94 -10.10
C ASN A 140 -0.21 -12.71 -11.38
N ALA A 141 0.65 -13.66 -11.75
CA ALA A 141 0.50 -14.46 -12.97
C ALA A 141 -0.84 -15.22 -13.11
N LYS A 142 -1.60 -15.42 -12.01
CA LYS A 142 -2.92 -16.08 -12.06
C LYS A 142 -4.09 -15.13 -12.25
N GLU A 143 -3.98 -13.92 -11.70
CA GLU A 143 -5.09 -12.95 -11.61
C GLU A 143 -4.90 -11.77 -12.56
N GLY A 144 -3.70 -11.56 -13.10
CA GLY A 144 -3.35 -10.38 -13.89
C GLY A 144 -3.26 -9.09 -13.07
N GLU A 145 -3.58 -9.14 -11.78
CA GLU A 145 -3.57 -7.99 -10.87
C GLU A 145 -2.16 -7.66 -10.38
N ALA A 146 -1.87 -6.38 -10.15
CA ALA A 146 -0.61 -5.94 -9.56
C ALA A 146 -0.40 -6.53 -8.14
N ASN A 147 0.82 -6.95 -7.82
CA ASN A 147 1.19 -7.32 -6.45
C ASN A 147 1.38 -6.08 -5.57
N GLU A 148 1.15 -6.22 -4.26
CA GLU A 148 1.39 -5.12 -3.32
C GLU A 148 2.88 -4.82 -3.27
N ILE A 149 3.27 -3.56 -3.49
CA ILE A 149 4.64 -3.10 -3.28
C ILE A 149 4.79 -2.52 -1.87
N VAL A 150 5.90 -2.84 -1.23
CA VAL A 150 6.20 -2.43 0.14
C VAL A 150 7.66 -2.04 0.29
N ARG A 151 7.95 -1.22 1.31
CA ARG A 151 9.29 -0.92 1.81
C ARG A 151 9.43 -1.45 3.23
N VAL A 152 10.55 -2.10 3.53
CA VAL A 152 10.86 -2.56 4.90
C VAL A 152 11.27 -1.36 5.76
N VAL A 153 10.68 -1.24 6.94
CA VAL A 153 10.87 -0.11 7.85
C VAL A 153 12.10 -0.28 8.72
N ASP A 154 12.30 -1.48 9.25
CA ASP A 154 13.32 -1.78 10.25
C ASP A 154 13.96 -3.17 10.06
N GLY A 155 14.97 -3.44 10.88
CA GLY A 155 15.72 -4.69 10.84
C GLY A 155 16.73 -4.77 9.69
N PRO A 156 17.26 -5.98 9.41
CA PRO A 156 18.35 -6.15 8.46
C PRO A 156 18.01 -5.73 7.03
N LEU A 157 16.73 -5.80 6.64
CA LEU A 157 16.29 -5.40 5.30
C LEU A 157 15.76 -3.96 5.26
N ALA A 158 15.98 -3.13 6.28
CA ALA A 158 15.46 -1.77 6.34
C ALA A 158 15.79 -0.97 5.07
N GLY A 159 14.80 -0.27 4.52
CA GLY A 159 14.89 0.47 3.26
C GLY A 159 14.72 -0.40 2.00
N GLN A 160 14.72 -1.73 2.12
CA GLN A 160 14.54 -2.60 0.97
C GLN A 160 13.10 -2.57 0.48
N GLU A 161 12.94 -2.36 -0.82
CA GLU A 161 11.65 -2.38 -1.51
C GLU A 161 11.43 -3.67 -2.28
N GLY A 162 10.17 -4.07 -2.38
CA GLY A 162 9.81 -5.30 -3.08
C GLY A 162 8.31 -5.55 -3.17
N TYR A 163 7.97 -6.61 -3.90
CA TYR A 163 6.59 -7.07 -4.08
C TYR A 163 6.23 -8.15 -3.08
N ILE A 164 5.04 -8.06 -2.50
CA ILE A 164 4.43 -9.14 -1.72
C ILE A 164 3.82 -10.14 -2.68
N CYS A 165 4.46 -11.30 -2.82
CA CYS A 165 4.01 -12.39 -3.67
C CYS A 165 3.57 -13.59 -2.82
N ARG A 166 2.62 -14.37 -3.32
CA ARG A 166 2.21 -15.62 -2.68
C ARG A 166 2.90 -16.83 -3.30
N PHE A 167 3.70 -17.52 -2.50
CA PHE A 167 4.32 -18.80 -2.84
C PHE A 167 3.74 -19.89 -1.94
N HIS A 168 3.12 -20.93 -2.52
CA HIS A 168 2.55 -22.05 -1.75
C HIS A 168 1.68 -21.62 -0.54
N ARG A 169 0.81 -20.61 -0.75
CA ARG A 169 -0.07 -19.97 0.26
C ARG A 169 0.62 -19.09 1.31
N LYS A 170 1.95 -19.00 1.33
CA LYS A 170 2.70 -18.06 2.18
C LYS A 170 3.01 -16.77 1.44
N LYS A 171 3.03 -15.64 2.16
CA LYS A 171 3.42 -14.34 1.61
C LYS A 171 4.93 -14.18 1.75
N GLY A 172 5.63 -14.00 0.64
CA GLY A 172 7.05 -13.65 0.61
C GLY A 172 7.26 -12.24 0.08
N LEU A 173 8.36 -11.60 0.49
CA LEU A 173 8.81 -10.32 -0.07
C LEU A 173 9.80 -10.62 -1.19
N VAL A 174 9.48 -10.25 -2.43
CA VAL A 174 10.35 -10.40 -3.60
C VAL A 174 11.07 -9.08 -3.84
N PHE A 175 12.39 -9.08 -3.89
CA PHE A 175 13.21 -7.88 -4.08
C PHE A 175 14.47 -8.19 -4.87
N ARG A 176 15.26 -7.15 -5.18
CA ARG A 176 16.52 -7.28 -5.91
C ARG A 176 17.71 -7.09 -5.00
N VAL A 177 18.74 -7.89 -5.24
CA VAL A 177 20.06 -7.74 -4.63
C VAL A 177 21.13 -7.70 -5.70
N GLN A 178 22.26 -7.08 -5.36
CA GLN A 178 23.37 -6.94 -6.28
C GLN A 178 23.91 -8.32 -6.67
N GLY A 179 24.10 -8.56 -7.97
CA GLY A 179 24.72 -9.78 -8.48
C GLY A 179 26.24 -9.65 -8.65
N MET A 180 26.86 -10.74 -9.07
CA MET A 180 28.32 -10.91 -9.19
C MET A 180 29.00 -9.98 -10.22
N VAL A 181 28.29 -9.53 -11.26
CA VAL A 181 28.90 -8.79 -12.39
C VAL A 181 28.36 -7.36 -12.42
N PRO A 182 29.11 -6.36 -12.93
CA PRO A 182 28.60 -5.00 -13.06
C PRO A 182 27.26 -4.92 -13.77
N GLY A 183 26.31 -4.24 -13.13
CA GLY A 183 24.93 -4.10 -13.62
C GLY A 183 24.07 -5.36 -13.53
N SER A 184 24.57 -6.48 -13.00
CA SER A 184 23.78 -7.70 -12.78
C SER A 184 23.04 -7.65 -11.45
N TRP A 185 21.83 -8.18 -11.42
CA TRP A 185 20.99 -8.26 -10.23
C TRP A 185 20.39 -9.64 -10.10
N LEU A 186 20.21 -10.09 -8.85
CA LEU A 186 19.45 -11.29 -8.54
C LEU A 186 18.06 -10.91 -8.06
N THR A 187 17.06 -11.63 -8.53
CA THR A 187 15.74 -11.63 -7.94
C THR A 187 15.74 -12.61 -6.78
N VAL A 188 15.36 -12.16 -5.59
CA VAL A 188 15.31 -13.00 -4.39
C VAL A 188 13.98 -12.85 -3.67
N THR A 189 13.61 -13.84 -2.87
CA THR A 189 12.47 -13.75 -1.97
C THR A 189 12.84 -14.04 -0.53
N TYR A 190 12.40 -13.17 0.39
CA TYR A 190 12.29 -13.47 1.80
C TYR A 190 11.00 -14.26 2.03
N PRO A 191 11.05 -15.55 2.46
CA PRO A 191 9.88 -16.45 2.40
C PRO A 191 8.68 -16.06 3.26
N ASN A 192 8.88 -15.25 4.31
CA ASN A 192 7.82 -14.89 5.26
C ASN A 192 7.75 -13.37 5.49
N ALA A 193 7.10 -12.66 4.58
CA ALA A 193 6.95 -11.21 4.66
C ALA A 193 6.24 -10.72 5.93
N SER A 194 5.46 -11.59 6.59
CA SER A 194 4.80 -11.24 7.85
C SER A 194 5.77 -11.03 9.01
N ASP A 195 7.01 -11.49 8.90
CA ASP A 195 8.05 -11.27 9.94
C ASP A 195 8.72 -9.90 9.79
N LEU A 196 8.48 -9.21 8.68
CA LEU A 196 9.03 -7.91 8.38
C LEU A 196 8.03 -6.83 8.75
N HIS A 197 8.50 -5.77 9.40
CA HIS A 197 7.74 -4.54 9.52
C HIS A 197 7.87 -3.79 8.20
N VAL A 198 6.78 -3.68 7.45
CA VAL A 198 6.78 -3.04 6.14
C VAL A 198 5.70 -1.98 6.03
N VAL A 199 6.00 -0.93 5.28
CA VAL A 199 5.04 0.08 4.83
C VAL A 199 4.69 -0.18 3.38
N ARG A 200 3.41 -0.07 3.04
CA ARG A 200 2.93 -0.18 1.67
C ARG A 200 3.24 1.11 0.91
N LEU A 201 3.80 0.96 -0.27
CA LEU A 201 3.93 2.05 -1.25
C LEU A 201 2.70 2.03 -2.16
N HIS A 202 2.22 3.20 -2.57
CA HIS A 202 1.15 3.28 -3.54
C HIS A 202 1.73 2.97 -4.94
N ASN A 203 1.15 2.01 -5.66
CA ASN A 203 1.63 1.68 -6.99
C ASN A 203 1.09 2.71 -7.98
N ALA A 204 1.93 3.58 -8.51
CA ALA A 204 1.51 4.59 -9.47
C ALA A 204 1.02 4.00 -10.82
N GLU A 205 1.26 2.70 -11.07
CA GLU A 205 0.93 1.98 -12.29
C GLU A 205 0.03 0.77 -11.97
N GLY A 206 -1.29 0.98 -11.99
CA GLY A 206 -2.27 -0.10 -11.79
C GLY A 206 -2.52 -0.43 -10.32
N ASP A 207 -2.73 0.58 -9.47
CA ASP A 207 -3.03 0.37 -8.05
C ASP A 207 -4.31 -0.45 -7.84
N ARG A 208 -4.21 -1.51 -7.03
CA ARG A 208 -5.35 -2.37 -6.67
C ARG A 208 -6.44 -1.63 -5.91
N LEU A 209 -6.13 -0.55 -5.18
CA LEU A 209 -7.17 0.22 -4.50
C LEU A 209 -7.99 1.01 -5.50
N SER A 210 -7.35 1.70 -6.44
CA SER A 210 -8.03 2.46 -7.49
C SER A 210 -9.00 1.59 -8.29
N ILE A 211 -8.58 0.37 -8.67
CA ILE A 211 -9.44 -0.60 -9.37
C ILE A 211 -10.56 -1.09 -8.43
N GLY A 212 -10.20 -1.43 -7.19
CA GLY A 212 -11.13 -1.96 -6.19
C GLY A 212 -12.21 -0.98 -5.73
N THR A 213 -12.07 0.32 -6.00
CA THR A 213 -13.02 1.38 -5.63
C THR A 213 -13.82 1.90 -6.81
N GLU A 214 -13.54 1.52 -8.07
CA GLU A 214 -14.17 2.10 -9.28
C GLU A 214 -15.71 2.16 -9.21
N LYS A 215 -16.35 1.05 -8.84
CA LYS A 215 -17.82 0.97 -8.72
C LYS A 215 -18.34 1.90 -7.62
N GLY A 216 -17.66 1.92 -6.46
CA GLY A 216 -17.96 2.84 -5.37
C GLY A 216 -17.80 4.31 -5.78
N ARG A 217 -16.75 4.64 -6.54
CA ARG A 217 -16.51 5.98 -7.09
C ARG A 217 -17.59 6.40 -8.09
N ALA A 218 -18.04 5.49 -8.95
CA ALA A 218 -19.13 5.76 -9.90
C ALA A 218 -20.45 6.05 -9.17
N VAL A 219 -20.81 5.24 -8.17
CA VAL A 219 -22.00 5.49 -7.34
C VAL A 219 -21.87 6.80 -6.58
N ASP A 220 -20.73 7.02 -5.93
CA ASP A 220 -20.45 8.22 -5.15
C ASP A 220 -20.51 9.52 -5.98
N LEU A 221 -19.93 9.50 -7.19
CA LEU A 221 -20.02 10.60 -8.15
C LEU A 221 -21.48 10.94 -8.47
N LEU A 222 -22.28 9.93 -8.83
CA LEU A 222 -23.67 10.14 -9.21
C LEU A 222 -24.53 10.59 -8.01
N VAL A 223 -24.32 10.00 -6.84
CA VAL A 223 -24.95 10.42 -5.58
C VAL A 223 -24.62 11.88 -5.26
N GLY A 224 -23.34 12.27 -5.37
CA GLY A 224 -22.91 13.63 -5.14
C GLY A 224 -23.61 14.63 -6.08
N ILE A 225 -23.70 14.30 -7.37
CA ILE A 225 -24.42 15.13 -8.37
C ILE A 225 -25.91 15.24 -8.02
N LEU A 226 -26.56 14.13 -7.66
CA LEU A 226 -27.97 14.10 -7.29
C LEU A 226 -28.23 14.94 -6.03
N GLN A 227 -27.39 14.83 -5.01
CA GLN A 227 -27.49 15.65 -3.80
C GLN A 227 -27.29 17.14 -4.11
N ALA A 228 -26.29 17.49 -4.91
CA ALA A 228 -26.04 18.87 -5.35
C ALA A 228 -27.19 19.44 -6.19
N CYS A 229 -27.91 18.60 -6.94
CA CYS A 229 -29.11 18.99 -7.67
C CYS A 229 -30.38 19.06 -6.79
N GLY A 230 -30.27 18.85 -5.47
CA GLY A 230 -31.37 19.02 -4.52
C GLY A 230 -32.37 17.86 -4.48
N TYR A 231 -31.98 16.64 -4.90
CA TYR A 231 -32.89 15.50 -4.88
C TYR A 231 -33.24 14.99 -3.46
N GLY A 232 -32.42 15.28 -2.45
CA GLY A 232 -32.71 14.97 -1.04
C GLY A 232 -33.08 13.49 -0.83
N GLU A 233 -34.24 13.22 -0.24
CA GLU A 233 -34.77 11.85 -0.03
C GLU A 233 -34.99 11.08 -1.35
N ARG A 234 -35.09 11.76 -2.50
CA ARG A 234 -35.20 11.14 -3.83
C ARG A 234 -33.84 10.75 -4.45
N THR A 235 -32.72 11.05 -3.80
CA THR A 235 -31.38 10.71 -4.32
C THR A 235 -31.23 9.22 -4.59
N GLN A 236 -31.58 8.36 -3.62
CA GLN A 236 -31.46 6.91 -3.76
C GLN A 236 -32.35 6.31 -4.86
N PRO A 237 -33.68 6.58 -4.91
CA PRO A 237 -34.50 6.06 -6.01
C PRO A 237 -34.06 6.60 -7.38
N MET A 238 -33.59 7.86 -7.46
CA MET A 238 -33.05 8.41 -8.70
C MET A 238 -31.75 7.73 -9.13
N LEU A 239 -30.85 7.42 -8.20
CA LEU A 239 -29.65 6.63 -8.52
C LEU A 239 -30.02 5.33 -9.22
N TYR A 240 -30.97 4.59 -8.65
CA TYR A 240 -31.43 3.32 -9.22
C TYR A 240 -32.07 3.50 -10.60
N GLU A 241 -32.95 4.49 -10.76
CA GLU A 241 -33.60 4.79 -12.05
C GLU A 241 -32.56 5.13 -13.13
N LEU A 242 -31.54 5.93 -12.81
CA LEU A 242 -30.51 6.31 -13.77
C LEU A 242 -29.61 5.12 -14.14
N MET A 243 -29.26 4.27 -13.18
CA MET A 243 -28.44 3.07 -13.44
C MET A 243 -29.21 2.03 -14.26
N GLU A 244 -30.48 1.79 -13.96
CA GLU A 244 -31.33 0.92 -14.78
C GLU A 244 -31.45 1.41 -16.22
N ARG A 245 -31.61 2.74 -16.42
CA ARG A 245 -31.66 3.31 -17.77
C ARG A 245 -30.34 3.18 -18.52
N LEU A 246 -29.23 3.51 -17.86
CA LEU A 246 -27.91 3.40 -18.50
C LEU A 246 -27.54 1.94 -18.78
N ALA A 247 -27.99 0.99 -17.96
CA ALA A 247 -27.83 -0.42 -18.23
C ALA A 247 -28.61 -0.88 -19.48
N VAL A 248 -29.70 -0.22 -19.85
CA VAL A 248 -30.45 -0.50 -21.10
C VAL A 248 -29.83 0.21 -22.30
N ASP A 249 -29.45 1.48 -22.16
CA ASP A 249 -28.78 2.28 -23.19
C ASP A 249 -27.57 3.01 -22.58
N LEU A 250 -26.36 2.55 -22.93
CA LEU A 250 -25.09 3.10 -22.45
C LEU A 250 -24.77 4.51 -22.98
N SER A 251 -25.76 5.23 -23.53
CA SER A 251 -25.62 6.58 -24.05
C SER A 251 -25.98 7.64 -23.01
N LEU A 252 -24.95 8.22 -22.37
CA LEU A 252 -25.10 9.40 -21.49
C LEU A 252 -25.76 10.58 -22.22
N THR A 253 -25.49 10.76 -23.52
CA THR A 253 -26.12 11.81 -24.34
C THR A 253 -27.62 11.61 -24.48
N ASN A 254 -28.07 10.37 -24.70
CA ASN A 254 -29.50 10.06 -24.75
C ASN A 254 -30.15 10.28 -23.37
N LEU A 255 -29.50 9.82 -22.30
CA LEU A 255 -29.96 10.06 -20.93
C LEU A 255 -30.15 11.56 -20.65
N CYS A 256 -29.16 12.39 -21.00
CA CYS A 256 -29.26 13.84 -20.82
C CYS A 256 -30.45 14.44 -21.58
N ARG A 257 -30.70 13.99 -22.82
CA ARG A 257 -31.84 14.43 -23.64
C ARG A 257 -33.18 14.02 -23.02
N GLU A 258 -33.26 12.82 -22.44
CA GLU A 258 -34.46 12.37 -21.74
C GLU A 258 -34.73 13.16 -20.45
N LEU A 259 -33.68 13.45 -19.69
CA LEU A 259 -33.78 14.25 -18.48
C LEU A 259 -34.27 15.66 -18.79
N ASP A 260 -33.77 16.28 -19.87
CA ASP A 260 -34.25 17.59 -20.33
C ASP A 260 -35.75 17.54 -20.72
N LYS A 261 -36.18 16.51 -21.46
CA LYS A 261 -37.60 16.29 -21.79
C LYS A 261 -38.48 16.11 -20.55
N LYS A 262 -37.95 15.53 -19.47
CA LYS A 262 -38.64 15.34 -18.19
C LYS A 262 -38.55 16.55 -17.25
N GLY A 263 -37.97 17.66 -17.69
CA GLY A 263 -37.81 18.88 -16.91
C GLY A 263 -36.68 18.84 -15.88
N ALA A 264 -35.86 17.78 -15.85
CA ALA A 264 -34.71 17.63 -14.96
C ALA A 264 -33.45 18.32 -15.53
N LYS A 265 -33.59 19.59 -15.92
CA LYS A 265 -32.57 20.35 -16.67
C LYS A 265 -31.24 20.46 -15.93
N THR A 266 -31.27 20.81 -14.64
CA THR A 266 -30.06 20.95 -13.82
C THR A 266 -29.25 19.66 -13.78
N LEU A 267 -29.91 18.52 -13.57
CA LEU A 267 -29.26 17.21 -13.56
C LEU A 267 -28.69 16.86 -14.93
N GLY A 268 -29.47 17.04 -16.00
CA GLY A 268 -28.99 16.81 -17.37
C GLY A 268 -27.77 17.67 -17.72
N SER A 269 -27.77 18.96 -17.35
CA SER A 269 -26.62 19.85 -17.55
C SER A 269 -25.40 19.46 -16.73
N ARG A 270 -25.56 18.94 -15.50
CA ARG A 270 -24.44 18.44 -14.71
C ARG A 270 -23.83 17.17 -15.32
N LEU A 271 -24.65 16.22 -15.74
CA LEU A 271 -24.18 14.99 -16.39
C LEU A 271 -23.49 15.27 -17.73
N ALA A 272 -23.96 16.25 -18.49
CA ALA A 272 -23.32 16.67 -19.74
C ALA A 272 -21.93 17.32 -19.56
N ARG A 273 -21.59 17.76 -18.34
CA ARG A 273 -20.30 18.38 -17.99
C ARG A 273 -19.29 17.40 -17.37
N LEU A 274 -19.63 16.12 -17.29
CA LEU A 274 -18.68 15.10 -16.82
C LEU A 274 -17.46 15.06 -17.72
N THR A 275 -16.29 14.88 -17.10
CA THR A 275 -15.06 14.59 -17.82
C THR A 275 -15.14 13.20 -18.46
N THR A 276 -14.25 12.92 -19.42
CA THR A 276 -14.17 11.60 -20.06
C THR A 276 -13.99 10.46 -19.04
N LYS A 277 -13.12 10.66 -18.04
CA LYS A 277 -12.88 9.65 -16.99
C LYS A 277 -14.10 9.41 -16.11
N GLU A 278 -14.82 10.47 -15.76
CA GLU A 278 -16.04 10.35 -14.95
C GLU A 278 -17.18 9.66 -15.74
N ALA A 279 -17.32 10.00 -17.03
CA ALA A 279 -18.26 9.33 -17.91
C ALA A 279 -17.93 7.84 -18.06
N GLU A 280 -16.66 7.49 -18.24
CA GLU A 280 -16.18 6.09 -18.29
C GLU A 280 -16.51 5.33 -17.00
N LEU A 281 -16.31 5.93 -15.83
CA LEU A 281 -16.69 5.33 -14.54
C LEU A 281 -18.19 4.96 -14.49
N LEU A 282 -19.07 5.89 -14.89
CA LEU A 282 -20.51 5.64 -14.90
C LEU A 282 -20.90 4.57 -15.93
N ILE A 283 -20.32 4.61 -17.13
CA ILE A 283 -20.60 3.62 -18.18
C ILE A 283 -20.10 2.23 -17.77
N ASN A 284 -18.95 2.12 -17.11
CA ASN A 284 -18.44 0.84 -16.61
C ASN A 284 -19.35 0.26 -15.52
N LEU A 285 -19.87 1.10 -14.61
CA LEU A 285 -20.87 0.66 -13.64
C LEU A 285 -22.17 0.22 -14.33
N ALA A 286 -22.65 0.97 -15.31
CA ALA A 286 -23.87 0.65 -16.06
C ALA A 286 -23.74 -0.66 -16.86
N ARG A 287 -22.58 -0.92 -17.47
CA ARG A 287 -22.27 -2.22 -18.11
C ARG A 287 -22.34 -3.36 -17.09
N TYR A 288 -21.76 -3.15 -15.91
CA TYR A 288 -21.81 -4.17 -14.87
C TYR A 288 -23.23 -4.40 -14.36
N GLU A 289 -24.04 -3.35 -14.22
CA GLU A 289 -25.47 -3.44 -13.88
C GLU A 289 -26.27 -4.15 -14.98
N HIS A 290 -25.93 -3.96 -16.26
CA HIS A 290 -26.52 -4.71 -17.37
C HIS A 290 -26.22 -6.22 -17.27
N ASP A 291 -24.96 -6.57 -17.04
CA ASP A 291 -24.51 -7.96 -16.92
C ASP A 291 -24.95 -8.62 -15.61
N THR A 292 -25.17 -7.83 -14.55
CA THR A 292 -25.61 -8.25 -13.22
C THR A 292 -26.77 -7.38 -12.72
N PRO A 293 -27.99 -7.59 -13.24
CA PRO A 293 -29.15 -6.76 -12.89
C PRO A 293 -29.45 -6.77 -11.39
N GLY A 294 -29.61 -5.59 -10.79
CA GLY A 294 -29.87 -5.41 -9.36
C GLY A 294 -28.61 -5.16 -8.52
N TYR A 295 -27.41 -5.23 -9.10
CA TYR A 295 -26.15 -5.08 -8.38
C TYR A 295 -26.08 -3.78 -7.57
N VAL A 296 -26.41 -2.62 -8.18
CA VAL A 296 -26.39 -1.32 -7.49
C VAL A 296 -27.38 -1.30 -6.32
N LYS A 297 -28.59 -1.84 -6.50
CA LYS A 297 -29.61 -1.87 -5.44
C LYS A 297 -29.20 -2.75 -4.26
N GLU A 298 -28.59 -3.89 -4.55
CA GLU A 298 -28.16 -4.85 -3.52
C GLU A 298 -27.00 -4.31 -2.69
N ASN A 299 -26.09 -3.55 -3.31
CA ASN A 299 -24.85 -3.08 -2.67
C ASN A 299 -24.98 -1.69 -2.04
N TRP A 300 -25.92 -0.84 -2.49
CA TRP A 300 -26.13 0.53 -1.97
C TRP A 300 -27.54 0.77 -1.43
N GLN A 301 -27.99 -0.12 -0.55
CA GLN A 301 -29.36 -0.13 -0.02
C GLN A 301 -29.77 1.13 0.76
N LYS A 302 -28.80 1.89 1.28
CA LYS A 302 -29.04 3.06 2.12
C LYS A 302 -27.99 4.15 1.89
N ILE A 303 -28.43 5.29 1.37
CA ILE A 303 -27.57 6.44 1.05
C ILE A 303 -28.01 7.63 1.89
N LEU A 304 -27.40 7.79 3.07
CA LEU A 304 -27.75 8.86 4.02
C LEU A 304 -26.72 10.00 3.96
N LEU A 305 -25.46 9.69 4.24
CA LEU A 305 -24.31 10.57 4.11
C LEU A 305 -23.26 9.84 3.27
N ARG A 306 -22.56 10.54 2.38
CA ARG A 306 -21.51 9.91 1.56
C ARG A 306 -20.38 9.38 2.43
N SER A 307 -19.56 8.49 1.88
CA SER A 307 -18.37 7.97 2.57
C SER A 307 -17.50 9.14 3.04
N PHE A 308 -16.81 8.98 4.19
CA PHE A 308 -16.04 10.07 4.77
C PHE A 308 -15.07 10.75 3.77
N LEU A 309 -14.38 9.99 2.91
CA LEU A 309 -13.37 10.53 2.01
C LEU A 309 -13.60 10.06 0.57
N THR A 310 -13.92 10.99 -0.31
CA THR A 310 -14.31 10.72 -1.70
C THR A 310 -13.41 11.48 -2.70
N PRO A 311 -13.31 11.01 -3.96
CA PRO A 311 -12.48 11.68 -4.97
C PRO A 311 -13.15 12.92 -5.58
N THR A 312 -14.45 13.12 -5.33
CA THR A 312 -15.24 14.20 -5.92
C THR A 312 -16.10 14.87 -4.87
N SER A 313 -16.16 16.20 -4.88
CA SER A 313 -17.07 16.95 -4.02
C SER A 313 -18.53 16.68 -4.36
N GLY A 314 -18.86 16.24 -5.58
CA GLY A 314 -20.24 16.12 -6.08
C GLY A 314 -20.92 17.45 -6.38
N THR A 315 -20.38 18.57 -5.87
CA THR A 315 -20.85 19.93 -6.06
C THR A 315 -19.69 20.86 -6.45
N GLU A 316 -19.99 21.98 -7.10
CA GLU A 316 -18.95 22.97 -7.40
C GLU A 316 -18.54 23.70 -6.11
N LEU A 317 -17.24 23.80 -5.86
CA LEU A 317 -16.70 24.69 -4.82
C LEU A 317 -16.48 26.06 -5.45
N GLU A 318 -16.86 27.11 -4.72
CA GLU A 318 -16.54 28.48 -5.13
C GLU A 318 -15.03 28.72 -5.15
N GLU A 319 -14.57 29.56 -6.07
CA GLU A 319 -13.15 29.88 -6.22
C GLU A 319 -12.58 30.46 -4.91
N GLY A 320 -11.45 29.89 -4.46
CA GLY A 320 -10.82 30.27 -3.19
C GLY A 320 -11.44 29.66 -1.92
N LYS A 321 -12.57 28.95 -2.02
CA LYS A 321 -13.15 28.19 -0.90
C LYS A 321 -12.71 26.72 -0.93
N ASN A 322 -12.34 26.21 0.24
CA ASN A 322 -12.00 24.79 0.43
C ASN A 322 -13.14 23.98 1.06
N GLU A 323 -14.29 24.61 1.31
CA GLU A 323 -15.43 24.02 2.00
C GLU A 323 -16.74 24.48 1.36
N VAL A 324 -17.72 23.59 1.32
CA VAL A 324 -19.09 23.85 0.89
C VAL A 324 -20.06 23.12 1.81
N GLU A 325 -21.18 23.77 2.12
CA GLU A 325 -22.25 23.18 2.94
C GLU A 325 -23.43 22.76 2.06
N LEU A 326 -23.93 21.55 2.25
CA LEU A 326 -25.15 21.04 1.64
C LEU A 326 -26.20 20.81 2.72
N GLN A 327 -27.38 21.41 2.55
CA GLN A 327 -28.48 21.28 3.50
C GLN A 327 -29.26 20.00 3.21
N HIS A 328 -29.29 19.08 4.18
CA HIS A 328 -30.19 17.92 4.18
C HIS A 328 -31.32 18.14 5.19
N LYS A 329 -32.36 17.33 5.10
CA LYS A 329 -33.54 17.44 5.97
C LYS A 329 -33.21 17.37 7.47
N ASN A 330 -32.26 16.52 7.85
CA ASN A 330 -31.98 16.21 9.25
C ASN A 330 -30.60 16.69 9.72
N PHE A 331 -29.75 17.20 8.83
CA PHE A 331 -28.38 17.63 9.14
C PHE A 331 -27.85 18.54 8.05
N THR A 332 -26.78 19.28 8.35
CA THR A 332 -26.02 20.01 7.33
C THR A 332 -24.74 19.23 7.03
N GLU A 333 -24.54 18.82 5.79
CA GLU A 333 -23.29 18.22 5.31
C GLU A 333 -22.28 19.31 5.00
N ILE A 334 -21.04 19.06 5.39
CA ILE A 334 -19.88 19.91 5.16
C ILE A 334 -18.90 19.07 4.35
N ILE A 335 -18.60 19.55 3.15
CA ILE A 335 -17.67 18.91 2.22
C ILE A 335 -16.42 19.77 2.17
N ARG A 336 -15.31 19.23 2.68
CA ARG A 336 -14.04 19.94 2.77
C ARG A 336 -12.99 19.30 1.90
N ARG A 337 -12.31 20.10 1.07
CA ARG A 337 -11.14 19.68 0.32
C ARG A 337 -10.00 19.28 1.26
N VAL A 338 -9.41 18.11 1.02
CA VAL A 338 -8.26 17.57 1.74
C VAL A 338 -7.25 17.05 0.73
N ASP A 339 -6.05 17.62 0.75
CA ASP A 339 -4.94 17.13 -0.08
C ASP A 339 -4.14 16.09 0.73
N ILE A 340 -3.97 14.90 0.15
CA ILE A 340 -3.28 13.77 0.76
C ILE A 340 -2.05 13.44 -0.08
N THR A 341 -0.87 13.63 0.52
CA THR A 341 0.41 13.18 -0.06
C THR A 341 0.71 11.76 0.38
N GLU A 342 0.98 10.89 -0.59
CA GLU A 342 1.34 9.49 -0.40
C GLU A 342 2.65 9.19 -1.12
N GLU A 343 3.46 8.31 -0.53
CA GLU A 343 4.64 7.77 -1.20
C GLU A 343 4.18 6.78 -2.28
N VAL A 344 4.67 7.02 -3.49
CA VAL A 344 4.39 6.18 -4.65
C VAL A 344 5.66 5.54 -5.14
N TYR A 345 5.51 4.38 -5.77
CA TYR A 345 6.59 3.76 -6.53
C TYR A 345 6.11 3.55 -7.96
N TYR A 346 7.01 3.81 -8.92
CA TYR A 346 6.77 3.59 -10.35
C TYR A 346 7.50 2.31 -10.81
N PRO A 347 6.80 1.16 -10.91
CA PRO A 347 7.42 -0.12 -11.28
C PRO A 347 8.22 -0.09 -12.58
N SER A 348 7.69 0.54 -13.63
CA SER A 348 8.35 0.61 -14.93
C SER A 348 9.68 1.36 -14.90
N ARG A 349 9.79 2.36 -14.01
CA ARG A 349 10.97 3.23 -13.85
C ARG A 349 11.88 2.84 -12.71
N GLN A 350 11.38 2.06 -11.75
CA GLN A 350 12.07 1.70 -10.50
C GLN A 350 12.45 2.94 -9.69
N GLU A 351 11.53 3.89 -9.61
CA GLU A 351 11.73 5.18 -8.96
C GLU A 351 10.64 5.42 -7.92
N ASP A 352 11.08 5.97 -6.78
CA ASP A 352 10.20 6.54 -5.77
C ASP A 352 9.67 7.90 -6.21
N GLY A 353 8.48 8.22 -5.74
CA GLY A 353 7.90 9.54 -5.88
C GLY A 353 6.96 9.84 -4.74
N GLN A 354 6.37 11.03 -4.82
CA GLN A 354 5.23 11.41 -4.00
C GLN A 354 4.13 11.91 -4.92
N ILE A 355 2.91 11.45 -4.66
CA ILE A 355 1.72 11.98 -5.32
C ILE A 355 0.89 12.70 -4.26
N THR A 356 0.41 13.88 -4.60
CA THR A 356 -0.61 14.58 -3.81
C THR A 356 -1.93 14.46 -4.55
N THR A 357 -2.86 13.72 -3.96
CA THR A 357 -4.21 13.54 -4.50
C THR A 357 -5.18 14.38 -3.68
N THR A 358 -6.02 15.13 -4.38
CA THR A 358 -7.12 15.88 -3.75
C THR A 358 -8.30 14.95 -3.52
N TYR A 359 -8.75 14.92 -2.27
CA TYR A 359 -9.97 14.25 -1.82
C TYR A 359 -10.92 15.27 -1.19
N TYR A 360 -12.15 14.82 -0.92
CA TYR A 360 -13.17 15.60 -0.24
C TYR A 360 -13.66 14.85 1.00
N ALA A 361 -13.48 15.47 2.16
CA ALA A 361 -13.94 14.96 3.45
C ALA A 361 -15.39 15.38 3.68
N HIS A 362 -16.26 14.39 3.90
CA HIS A 362 -17.68 14.53 4.18
C HIS A 362 -17.91 14.36 5.68
N ILE A 363 -18.30 15.44 6.36
CA ILE A 363 -18.78 15.41 7.74
C ILE A 363 -20.16 16.04 7.78
N ALA A 364 -21.00 15.62 8.73
CA ALA A 364 -22.30 16.20 8.96
C ALA A 364 -22.34 16.88 10.32
N SER A 365 -23.14 17.93 10.42
CA SER A 365 -23.41 18.66 11.65
C SER A 365 -24.88 18.56 12.02
N LEU A 366 -25.14 18.24 13.28
CA LEU A 366 -26.46 18.35 13.88
C LEU A 366 -26.52 19.63 14.72
N PRO A 367 -27.55 20.47 14.53
CA PRO A 367 -27.78 21.58 15.43
C PRO A 367 -28.08 21.07 16.84
N PRO A 368 -27.84 21.88 17.89
CA PRO A 368 -28.27 21.56 19.24
C PRO A 368 -29.76 21.23 19.23
N LEU A 369 -30.15 20.10 19.84
CA LEU A 369 -31.55 19.76 20.03
C LEU A 369 -32.25 20.95 20.72
N SER A 370 -33.14 21.61 20.00
CA SER A 370 -34.02 22.63 20.57
C SER A 370 -34.82 21.99 21.70
N ARG A 371 -34.85 22.66 22.84
CA ARG A 371 -35.58 22.27 24.06
C ARG A 371 -37.07 22.10 23.71
N GLY A 372 -37.52 20.90 23.35
CA GLY A 372 -38.91 20.69 22.94
C GLY A 372 -39.31 19.29 22.44
N GLU A 373 -38.44 18.55 21.77
CA GLU A 373 -38.81 17.23 21.20
C GLU A 373 -38.25 16.07 22.03
N ARG A 374 -38.87 15.81 23.19
CA ARG A 374 -38.82 14.47 23.78
C ARG A 374 -39.83 13.60 23.05
N ALA A 375 -39.36 12.82 22.07
CA ALA A 375 -40.14 11.70 21.56
C ALA A 375 -40.29 10.67 22.68
N VAL A 376 -41.53 10.50 23.14
CA VAL A 376 -41.97 9.38 23.98
C VAL A 376 -41.70 8.10 23.21
N THR A 377 -40.84 7.23 23.73
CA THR A 377 -40.80 5.82 23.31
C THR A 377 -40.85 4.94 24.55
N GLU A 378 -41.95 4.20 24.65
CA GLU A 378 -42.16 3.12 25.59
C GLU A 378 -41.16 1.98 25.38
N GLN A 379 -40.68 1.45 26.50
CA GLN A 379 -40.27 0.08 26.81
C GLN A 379 -39.59 -0.76 25.70
N SER A 380 -38.26 -0.78 25.72
CA SER A 380 -37.47 -2.00 25.47
C SER A 380 -36.20 -1.97 26.34
N ASN A 381 -35.81 -3.14 26.86
CA ASN A 381 -34.79 -3.30 27.91
C ASN A 381 -33.44 -2.62 27.59
N PRO A 382 -32.77 -2.03 28.59
CA PRO A 382 -31.58 -1.21 28.37
C PRO A 382 -30.31 -2.04 28.15
N SER A 383 -29.54 -1.69 27.12
CA SER A 383 -28.13 -2.08 26.99
C SER A 383 -27.27 -1.35 28.05
N PRO A 384 -26.18 -1.95 28.54
CA PRO A 384 -25.45 -1.49 29.73
C PRO A 384 -24.57 -0.23 29.54
N LEU A 385 -24.91 0.64 28.59
CA LEU A 385 -24.31 1.97 28.42
C LEU A 385 -25.27 3.13 28.75
N MET A 386 -26.47 2.85 29.27
CA MET A 386 -27.24 3.85 30.02
C MET A 386 -26.81 3.90 31.49
N GLY A 387 -25.52 4.13 31.73
CA GLY A 387 -24.99 4.53 33.04
C GLY A 387 -24.91 6.05 33.13
N ARG A 388 -25.91 6.67 33.78
CA ARG A 388 -25.95 8.10 34.17
C ARG A 388 -25.69 9.12 33.04
N ALA A 389 -26.53 9.11 32.02
CA ALA A 389 -26.77 10.31 31.19
C ALA A 389 -28.03 11.03 31.72
N GLY A 390 -27.94 11.61 32.92
CA GLY A 390 -29.10 12.17 33.63
C GLY A 390 -28.88 13.53 34.30
N GLU A 391 -27.64 14.01 34.41
CA GLU A 391 -27.36 15.31 35.04
C GLU A 391 -26.30 16.05 34.21
N GLY A 392 -26.68 17.19 33.61
CA GLY A 392 -25.78 18.09 32.88
C GLY A 392 -26.13 18.43 31.42
N LEU A 393 -27.32 18.08 30.90
CA LEU A 393 -27.74 18.44 29.54
C LEU A 393 -28.37 19.85 29.48
N GLU A 394 -27.57 20.88 29.76
CA GLU A 394 -27.88 22.26 29.37
C GLU A 394 -26.68 22.87 28.65
N GLY A 395 -26.79 23.12 27.34
CA GLY A 395 -25.76 23.82 26.58
C GLY A 395 -25.94 23.75 25.05
N GLN A 396 -25.97 24.92 24.41
CA GLN A 396 -25.97 25.13 22.97
C GLN A 396 -24.66 24.58 22.37
N GLY A 397 -24.69 23.40 21.74
CA GLY A 397 -23.52 22.78 21.12
C GLY A 397 -23.86 21.98 19.87
N PHE A 398 -22.86 21.71 19.05
CA PHE A 398 -22.99 20.93 17.81
C PHE A 398 -22.44 19.52 18.00
N ILE A 399 -22.99 18.56 17.26
CA ILE A 399 -22.37 17.26 17.06
C ILE A 399 -21.92 17.18 15.61
N PHE A 400 -20.62 16.97 15.40
CA PHE A 400 -20.07 16.64 14.09
C PHE A 400 -19.85 15.15 13.99
N PHE A 401 -20.17 14.55 12.85
CA PHE A 401 -19.95 13.13 12.62
C PHE A 401 -19.55 12.81 11.18
N ALA A 402 -18.84 11.70 11.00
CA ALA A 402 -18.38 11.19 9.71
C ALA A 402 -18.94 9.78 9.47
N ASN A 403 -19.37 9.48 8.24
CA ASN A 403 -19.87 8.16 7.89
C ASN A 403 -18.73 7.13 7.81
N TRP A 404 -18.74 6.17 8.74
CA TRP A 404 -17.85 5.01 8.78
C TRP A 404 -18.66 3.70 8.86
N ASN A 405 -19.88 3.71 8.31
CA ASN A 405 -20.91 2.72 8.60
C ASN A 405 -20.45 1.27 8.46
N ASP A 406 -19.86 0.92 7.33
CA ASP A 406 -19.51 -0.46 7.00
C ASP A 406 -18.25 -0.92 7.75
N PHE A 407 -17.24 -0.04 7.85
CA PHE A 407 -16.04 -0.31 8.64
C PHE A 407 -16.38 -0.55 10.12
N LEU A 408 -17.15 0.35 10.72
CA LEU A 408 -17.51 0.26 12.13
C LEU A 408 -18.53 -0.85 12.40
N ARG A 409 -19.42 -1.16 11.47
CA ARG A 409 -20.32 -2.32 11.58
C ARG A 409 -19.52 -3.59 11.83
N GLU A 410 -18.48 -3.83 11.04
CA GLU A 410 -17.66 -5.04 11.12
C GLU A 410 -16.79 -5.04 12.40
N TYR A 411 -16.35 -3.86 12.83
CA TYR A 411 -15.70 -3.69 14.12
C TYR A 411 -16.64 -4.08 15.28
N PHE A 412 -17.86 -3.53 15.33
CA PHE A 412 -18.81 -3.80 16.41
C PHE A 412 -19.32 -5.25 16.39
N LEU A 413 -19.31 -5.92 15.24
CA LEU A 413 -19.58 -7.36 15.13
C LEU A 413 -18.40 -8.22 15.64
N THR A 414 -17.18 -7.68 15.66
CA THR A 414 -15.99 -8.40 16.13
C THR A 414 -15.94 -8.40 17.66
N ALA A 415 -16.22 -9.56 18.28
CA ALA A 415 -16.33 -9.72 19.73
C ALA A 415 -15.36 -10.77 20.32
N GLY A 416 -15.29 -10.84 21.65
CA GLY A 416 -14.50 -11.83 22.40
C GLY A 416 -13.00 -11.78 22.10
N LYS A 417 -12.35 -12.94 22.04
CA LYS A 417 -10.89 -13.06 21.81
C LYS A 417 -10.41 -12.38 20.52
N ALA A 418 -11.26 -12.31 19.49
CA ALA A 418 -10.92 -11.62 18.24
C ALA A 418 -10.81 -10.11 18.47
N ASN A 419 -11.74 -9.52 19.21
CA ASN A 419 -11.68 -8.11 19.59
C ASN A 419 -10.50 -7.84 20.53
N GLU A 420 -10.32 -8.67 21.56
CA GLU A 420 -9.21 -8.57 22.52
C GLU A 420 -7.86 -8.54 21.79
N LYS A 421 -7.66 -9.40 20.78
CA LYS A 421 -6.44 -9.39 19.97
C LYS A 421 -6.25 -8.07 19.20
N LEU A 422 -7.33 -7.48 18.69
CA LEU A 422 -7.27 -6.21 17.95
C LEU A 422 -6.91 -5.01 18.82
N VAL A 423 -7.28 -5.02 20.10
CA VAL A 423 -7.08 -3.88 21.02
C VAL A 423 -5.96 -4.10 22.06
N SER A 424 -5.51 -5.33 22.30
CA SER A 424 -4.44 -5.63 23.28
C SER A 424 -3.08 -5.08 22.85
N GLY A 425 -2.69 -5.31 21.59
CA GLY A 425 -1.37 -4.98 21.04
C GLY A 425 -0.20 -5.64 21.76
N GLY A 426 1.01 -5.12 21.54
CA GLY A 426 2.25 -5.65 22.11
C GLY A 426 2.96 -6.69 21.24
N VAL A 427 3.81 -7.49 21.86
CA VAL A 427 4.72 -8.43 21.20
C VAL A 427 4.33 -9.86 21.57
N GLN A 428 4.28 -10.75 20.58
CA GLN A 428 4.16 -12.19 20.75
C GLN A 428 5.55 -12.82 20.59
N THR A 429 6.00 -13.53 21.62
CA THR A 429 7.23 -14.33 21.55
C THR A 429 6.96 -15.60 20.76
N ILE A 430 7.62 -15.77 19.62
CA ILE A 430 7.61 -17.00 18.86
C ILE A 430 8.83 -17.81 19.28
N ARG A 431 8.59 -18.96 19.91
CA ARG A 431 9.66 -19.91 20.22
C ARG A 431 9.98 -20.72 18.98
N ASN A 432 11.18 -20.54 18.44
CA ASN A 432 11.78 -21.46 17.47
C ASN A 432 12.96 -22.18 18.13
N GLU A 433 13.28 -23.39 17.67
CA GLU A 433 14.30 -24.29 18.28
C GLU A 433 15.72 -23.69 18.39
N ALA A 434 16.00 -22.55 17.76
CA ALA A 434 17.30 -21.88 17.79
C ALA A 434 17.29 -20.43 18.32
N THR A 435 16.16 -19.71 18.31
CA THR A 435 16.07 -18.30 18.77
C THR A 435 14.65 -17.93 19.21
N ASN A 436 14.54 -17.11 20.26
CA ASN A 436 13.29 -16.43 20.61
C ASN A 436 13.18 -15.16 19.79
N THR A 437 12.26 -15.13 18.82
CA THR A 437 11.98 -13.92 18.04
C THR A 437 10.70 -13.25 18.54
N GLU A 438 10.80 -11.96 18.80
CA GLU A 438 9.72 -11.09 19.20
C GLU A 438 9.01 -10.55 17.96
N LYS A 439 7.69 -10.77 17.86
CA LYS A 439 6.88 -10.32 16.73
C LYS A 439 5.70 -9.47 17.20
N LEU A 440 5.48 -8.31 16.61
CA LEU A 440 4.32 -7.48 16.94
C LEU A 440 3.00 -8.18 16.59
N ILE A 441 2.02 -8.07 17.49
CA ILE A 441 0.66 -8.58 17.26
C ILE A 441 -0.05 -7.68 16.22
N GLU A 442 -0.64 -8.31 15.20
CA GLU A 442 -1.51 -7.66 14.20
C GLU A 442 -2.76 -7.08 14.88
N SER A 443 -2.67 -5.82 15.30
CA SER A 443 -3.64 -5.14 16.16
C SER A 443 -3.73 -3.66 15.80
N PHE A 444 -4.86 -3.02 16.12
CA PHE A 444 -5.00 -1.57 15.97
C PHE A 444 -4.04 -0.83 16.88
N ARG A 445 -3.78 -1.32 18.08
CA ARG A 445 -2.84 -0.66 19.00
C ARG A 445 -1.44 -0.49 18.41
N ASN A 446 -0.94 -1.52 17.70
CA ASN A 446 0.40 -1.48 17.12
C ASN A 446 0.44 -0.77 15.75
N TYR A 447 -0.58 -0.94 14.91
CA TYR A 447 -0.53 -0.51 13.50
C TYR A 447 -1.54 0.59 13.11
N ALA A 448 -2.49 0.92 13.98
CA ALA A 448 -3.44 2.03 13.81
C ALA A 448 -3.72 2.72 15.16
N PRO A 449 -2.69 3.31 15.80
CA PRO A 449 -2.79 3.81 17.17
C PRO A 449 -3.85 4.91 17.33
N THR A 450 -4.12 5.69 16.28
CA THR A 450 -5.18 6.72 16.32
C THR A 450 -6.56 6.06 16.36
N LEU A 451 -6.77 5.02 15.55
CA LEU A 451 -8.00 4.22 15.59
C LEU A 451 -8.16 3.58 16.96
N TYR A 452 -7.11 2.94 17.48
CA TYR A 452 -7.12 2.32 18.81
C TYR A 452 -7.57 3.31 19.89
N LYS A 453 -7.02 4.53 19.92
CA LYS A 453 -7.43 5.57 20.88
C LYS A 453 -8.89 5.94 20.73
N VAL A 454 -9.37 6.20 19.51
CA VAL A 454 -10.78 6.55 19.25
C VAL A 454 -11.75 5.45 19.68
N LEU A 455 -11.32 4.18 19.61
CA LEU A 455 -12.12 3.01 19.98
C LEU A 455 -12.10 2.69 21.48
N THR A 456 -11.00 2.97 22.19
CA THR A 456 -10.76 2.43 23.54
C THR A 456 -10.54 3.48 24.62
N ASP A 457 -10.09 4.68 24.27
CA ASP A 457 -9.77 5.73 25.22
C ASP A 457 -11.05 6.49 25.60
N ALA A 458 -11.38 6.53 26.89
CA ALA A 458 -12.52 7.26 27.43
C ALA A 458 -12.37 8.79 27.27
N ASP A 459 -11.16 9.30 27.13
CA ASP A 459 -10.87 10.74 27.01
C ASP A 459 -10.66 11.20 25.56
N SER A 460 -10.67 10.28 24.59
CA SER A 460 -10.61 10.67 23.18
C SER A 460 -11.78 11.59 22.80
N ALA A 461 -11.48 12.78 22.27
CA ALA A 461 -12.50 13.74 21.85
C ALA A 461 -13.40 13.22 20.71
N VAL A 462 -12.81 12.42 19.81
CA VAL A 462 -13.55 11.70 18.76
C VAL A 462 -13.91 10.31 19.27
N LYS A 463 -15.17 9.91 19.14
CA LYS A 463 -15.69 8.61 19.58
C LYS A 463 -16.29 7.84 18.43
N ALA A 464 -16.10 6.52 18.44
CA ALA A 464 -16.91 5.60 17.65
C ALA A 464 -18.29 5.47 18.29
N VAL A 465 -19.35 5.67 17.50
CA VAL A 465 -20.73 5.55 17.96
C VAL A 465 -21.48 4.59 17.05
N GLN A 466 -21.96 3.50 17.64
CA GLN A 466 -22.80 2.52 16.96
C GLN A 466 -24.24 3.05 16.85
N ASP A 467 -24.90 2.77 15.74
CA ASP A 467 -26.33 3.08 15.52
C ASP A 467 -26.71 4.54 15.84
N PHE A 468 -25.83 5.48 15.49
CA PHE A 468 -26.05 6.91 15.69
C PHE A 468 -27.26 7.40 14.90
N LYS A 469 -28.23 8.00 15.59
CA LYS A 469 -29.50 8.44 15.00
C LYS A 469 -29.34 9.70 14.15
N VAL A 470 -29.83 9.64 12.92
CA VAL A 470 -29.92 10.75 11.97
C VAL A 470 -31.33 10.76 11.39
N GLY A 471 -32.22 11.55 12.01
CA GLY A 471 -33.65 11.48 11.72
C GLY A 471 -34.25 10.12 12.10
N LYS A 472 -34.86 9.43 11.14
CA LYS A 472 -35.44 8.07 11.32
C LYS A 472 -34.43 6.95 11.12
N ASP A 473 -33.24 7.28 10.64
CA ASP A 473 -32.21 6.36 10.24
C ASP A 473 -31.08 6.28 11.25
N THR A 474 -30.32 5.19 11.22
CA THR A 474 -29.06 5.05 11.96
C THR A 474 -27.84 4.89 11.04
N LEU A 475 -26.67 5.28 11.54
CA LEU A 475 -25.34 5.07 10.95
C LEU A 475 -24.32 4.72 12.03
N ASN A 476 -23.30 3.92 11.70
CA ASN A 476 -22.10 3.84 12.56
C ASN A 476 -21.12 4.96 12.17
N VAL A 477 -20.73 5.78 13.14
CA VAL A 477 -20.02 7.04 12.87
C VAL A 477 -18.82 7.23 13.79
N PHE A 478 -17.85 8.02 13.33
CA PHE A 478 -17.00 8.77 14.26
C PHE A 478 -17.63 10.12 14.53
N ALA A 479 -17.76 10.50 15.80
CA ALA A 479 -18.41 11.75 16.20
C ALA A 479 -17.57 12.53 17.22
N ILE A 480 -17.72 13.86 17.20
CA ILE A 480 -17.15 14.80 18.17
C ILE A 480 -18.22 15.81 18.58
N ARG A 481 -18.23 16.16 19.87
CA ARG A 481 -19.07 17.24 20.41
C ARG A 481 -18.29 18.54 20.39
N SER A 482 -19.00 19.64 20.17
CA SER A 482 -18.41 20.97 20.06
C SER A 482 -19.31 22.01 20.72
N SER A 483 -18.72 22.97 21.43
CA SER A 483 -19.41 24.20 21.81
C SER A 483 -19.61 25.10 20.58
N VAL A 484 -20.47 26.12 20.65
CA VAL A 484 -20.63 27.08 19.54
C VAL A 484 -19.30 27.78 19.21
N GLN A 485 -18.50 28.07 20.23
CA GLN A 485 -17.23 28.78 20.11
C GLN A 485 -16.11 27.93 19.49
N GLU A 486 -16.20 26.61 19.57
CA GLU A 486 -15.16 25.67 19.12
C GLU A 486 -15.57 24.90 17.86
N LYS A 487 -16.57 25.42 17.11
CA LYS A 487 -17.15 24.76 15.93
C LYS A 487 -16.07 24.34 14.93
N ASP A 488 -15.21 25.27 14.52
CA ASP A 488 -14.19 25.02 13.52
C ASP A 488 -13.09 24.10 14.04
N ALA A 489 -12.64 24.28 15.29
CA ALA A 489 -11.65 23.40 15.91
C ALA A 489 -12.14 21.94 15.99
N ALA A 490 -13.44 21.72 16.27
CA ALA A 490 -14.02 20.39 16.30
C ALA A 490 -14.12 19.75 14.91
N LYS A 491 -14.51 20.53 13.88
CA LYS A 491 -14.49 20.07 12.46
C LYS A 491 -13.08 19.63 12.07
N ASP A 492 -12.08 20.48 12.32
CA ASP A 492 -10.67 20.22 12.02
C ASP A 492 -10.21 18.95 12.72
N LYS A 493 -10.51 18.82 14.02
CA LYS A 493 -10.12 17.67 14.82
C LYS A 493 -10.72 16.37 14.30
N LEU A 494 -12.00 16.36 13.94
CA LEU A 494 -12.67 15.18 13.37
C LEU A 494 -12.02 14.77 12.05
N ILE A 495 -11.88 15.71 11.11
CA ILE A 495 -11.31 15.44 9.78
C ILE A 495 -9.88 14.95 9.91
N GLN A 496 -9.03 15.63 10.68
CA GLN A 496 -7.64 15.23 10.88
C GLN A 496 -7.50 13.85 11.55
N THR A 497 -8.41 13.52 12.46
CA THR A 497 -8.43 12.21 13.14
C THR A 497 -8.81 11.12 12.14
N CYS A 498 -9.90 11.29 11.40
CA CYS A 498 -10.35 10.33 10.40
C CYS A 498 -9.34 10.14 9.26
N VAL A 499 -8.74 11.22 8.73
CA VAL A 499 -7.68 11.13 7.70
C VAL A 499 -6.46 10.37 8.21
N ARG A 500 -6.08 10.57 9.48
CA ARG A 500 -4.95 9.86 10.08
C ARG A 500 -5.23 8.37 10.26
N ILE A 501 -6.45 8.02 10.68
CA ILE A 501 -6.91 6.63 10.71
C ILE A 501 -6.82 6.00 9.31
N CYS A 502 -7.30 6.70 8.28
CA CYS A 502 -7.19 6.23 6.89
C CYS A 502 -5.72 5.97 6.50
N LYS A 503 -4.80 6.90 6.79
CA LYS A 503 -3.36 6.74 6.49
C LYS A 503 -2.74 5.56 7.24
N GLU A 504 -2.99 5.42 8.53
CA GLU A 504 -2.46 4.33 9.36
C GLU A 504 -2.89 2.96 8.81
N ILE A 505 -4.18 2.78 8.51
CA ILE A 505 -4.71 1.50 7.99
C ILE A 505 -4.22 1.23 6.56
N ASN A 506 -4.09 2.26 5.72
CA ASN A 506 -3.67 2.10 4.34
C ASN A 506 -2.19 1.68 4.23
N THR A 507 -1.33 2.23 5.09
CA THR A 507 0.12 2.03 5.04
C THR A 507 0.59 0.69 5.60
N THR A 508 -0.16 0.05 6.50
CA THR A 508 0.26 -1.23 7.13
C THR A 508 -0.30 -2.47 6.43
N ASN A 509 0.54 -3.46 6.11
CA ASN A 509 0.11 -4.76 5.56
C ASN A 509 -0.47 -5.72 6.61
N HIS A 510 -0.33 -5.40 7.90
CA HIS A 510 -0.77 -6.21 9.03
C HIS A 510 -2.28 -6.09 9.31
N LEU A 511 -2.94 -5.05 8.78
CA LEU A 511 -4.39 -4.84 8.91
C LEU A 511 -5.14 -5.10 7.60
N ALA A 512 -4.68 -6.06 6.79
CA ALA A 512 -5.22 -6.31 5.45
C ALA A 512 -6.74 -6.56 5.41
N VAL A 513 -7.31 -7.24 6.42
CA VAL A 513 -8.77 -7.46 6.54
C VAL A 513 -9.50 -6.13 6.71
N TRP A 514 -9.01 -5.25 7.60
CA TRP A 514 -9.61 -3.94 7.87
C TRP A 514 -9.42 -2.95 6.72
N ARG A 515 -8.31 -3.05 6.00
CA ARG A 515 -8.05 -2.27 4.79
C ARG A 515 -9.10 -2.53 3.70
N ARG A 516 -9.65 -3.74 3.60
CA ARG A 516 -10.77 -4.02 2.68
C ARG A 516 -11.96 -3.10 2.97
N TYR A 517 -12.30 -2.94 4.24
CA TYR A 517 -13.40 -2.07 4.67
C TYR A 517 -13.06 -0.59 4.57
N LEU A 518 -11.77 -0.22 4.57
CA LEU A 518 -11.35 1.16 4.29
C LEU A 518 -11.82 1.64 2.91
N ARG A 519 -12.02 0.75 1.93
CA ARG A 519 -12.58 1.10 0.60
C ARG A 519 -14.02 1.62 0.66
N THR A 520 -14.73 1.42 1.77
CA THR A 520 -16.08 2.00 1.99
C THR A 520 -16.02 3.41 2.57
N VAL A 521 -14.85 3.82 3.05
CA VAL A 521 -14.61 5.09 3.75
C VAL A 521 -13.75 6.02 2.91
N TRP A 522 -12.70 5.48 2.28
CA TRP A 522 -11.75 6.16 1.41
C TRP A 522 -11.84 5.59 0.01
N LEU A 523 -12.58 6.26 -0.86
CA LEU A 523 -12.72 5.92 -2.27
C LEU A 523 -11.50 6.42 -3.05
N HIS A 524 -10.40 5.68 -2.97
CA HIS A 524 -9.12 6.01 -3.58
C HIS A 524 -9.25 6.28 -5.09
N TYR A 525 -8.57 7.32 -5.59
CA TYR A 525 -8.53 7.68 -7.02
C TYR A 525 -7.74 6.67 -7.85
#